data_AF-A0A6H9YFW4-F1
#
_entry.id   AF-A0A6H9YFW4-F1
#
_cell.length_a   1.000
_cell.length_b   1.000
_cell.length_c   1.000
_cell.angle_alpha   90.00
_cell.angle_beta   90.00
_cell.angle_gamma   90.00
#
_symmetry.space_group_name_H-M   'P 1'
#
loop_
_entity.id
_entity.type
_entity.pdbx_description
1 polymer ?
#
loop_
_entity_poly.entity_id
_entity_poly.type
_entity_poly.pdbx_seq_one_letter_code
_entity_poly.pdbx_strand_id
1 'polypeptide(L)' 'MLLAAMEVARAAYEEALLKHGMLPSTVALIHTYAEANLAALEEEPDDPMVSLLDTATPFPDNDRDVPEQSPP' A
#
# COMPACT_ATOMS: atom_id res chain seq x y z
N MET A 1 -12.70 -22.47 -2.48
CA MET A 1 -12.88 -21.65 -1.25
C MET A 1 -12.14 -20.31 -1.34
N LEU A 2 -10.87 -20.28 -1.78
CA LEU A 2 -10.08 -19.03 -1.86
C LEU A 2 -10.69 -17.95 -2.78
N LEU A 3 -11.13 -18.33 -3.98
CA LEU A 3 -11.77 -17.38 -4.92
C LEU A 3 -13.02 -16.71 -4.33
N ALA A 4 -13.91 -17.50 -3.71
CA ALA A 4 -15.09 -16.96 -3.06
C ALA A 4 -14.76 -16.02 -1.89
N ALA A 5 -13.70 -16.32 -1.12
CA ALA A 5 -13.23 -15.43 -0.06
C ALA A 5 -12.68 -14.10 -0.62
N MET A 6 -11.97 -14.14 -1.74
CA MET A 6 -11.49 -12.95 -2.43
C MET A 6 -12.64 -12.11 -3.00
N GLU A 7 -13.66 -12.72 -3.58
CA GLU A 7 -14.85 -12.03 -4.07
C GLU A 7 -15.60 -11.31 -2.94
N VAL A 8 -15.77 -11.98 -1.78
CA VAL A 8 -16.39 -11.38 -0.60
C VAL A 8 -15.55 -10.21 -0.06
N ALA A 9 -14.23 -10.37 0.01
CA ALA A 9 -13.34 -9.30 0.46
C ALA A 9 -13.39 -8.08 -0.47
N ARG A 10 -13.39 -8.32 -1.80
CA ARG A 10 -13.53 -7.27 -2.81
C ARG A 10 -14.85 -6.52 -2.65
N ALA A 11 -15.97 -7.24 -2.51
CA ALA A 11 -17.29 -6.64 -2.34
C ALA A 11 -17.39 -5.80 -1.05
N ALA A 12 -16.85 -6.30 0.06
CA ALA A 12 -16.83 -5.55 1.33
C ALA A 12 -15.97 -4.28 1.26
N TYR A 13 -14.84 -4.35 0.55
CA TYR A 13 -13.96 -3.20 0.35
C TYR A 13 -14.64 -2.12 -0.52
N GLU A 14 -15.27 -2.53 -1.62
CA GLU A 14 -16.04 -1.63 -2.49
C GLU A 14 -17.18 -0.96 -1.72
N GLU A 15 -17.94 -1.72 -0.92
CA GLU A 15 -19.01 -1.19 -0.08
C GLU A 15 -18.49 -0.16 0.93
N ALA A 16 -17.33 -0.41 1.55
CA ALA A 16 -16.71 0.52 2.48
C ALA A 16 -16.30 1.83 1.79
N LEU A 17 -15.65 1.77 0.62
CA LEU A 17 -15.25 2.95 -0.14
C LEU A 17 -16.44 3.83 -0.52
N LEU A 18 -17.54 3.21 -0.96
CA LEU A 18 -18.77 3.90 -1.30
C LEU A 18 -19.40 4.56 -0.07
N LYS A 19 -19.47 3.85 1.08
CA LYS A 19 -19.98 4.40 2.34
C LYS A 19 -19.18 5.60 2.84
N HIS A 20 -17.88 5.64 2.57
CA HIS A 20 -17.00 6.75 2.92
C HIS A 20 -16.97 7.88 1.87
N GLY A 21 -17.86 7.85 0.89
CA GLY A 21 -18.09 8.96 -0.05
C GLY A 21 -17.21 8.93 -1.29
N MET A 22 -16.50 7.82 -1.55
CA MET A 22 -15.80 7.65 -2.82
C MET A 22 -16.80 7.46 -3.96
N LEU A 23 -16.57 8.13 -5.08
CA LEU A 23 -17.43 8.01 -6.26
C LEU A 23 -17.25 6.63 -6.91
N PRO A 24 -18.32 6.00 -7.42
CA PRO A 24 -18.21 4.73 -8.13
C PRO A 24 -17.21 4.74 -9.28
N SER A 25 -17.10 5.86 -10.01
CA SER A 25 -16.11 6.02 -11.08
C SER A 25 -14.67 6.00 -10.56
N THR A 26 -14.41 6.57 -9.38
CA THR A 26 -13.11 6.53 -8.73
C THR A 26 -12.78 5.11 -8.24
N VAL A 27 -13.75 4.40 -7.66
CA VAL A 27 -13.57 3.01 -7.25
C VAL A 27 -13.23 2.12 -8.45
N ALA A 28 -13.98 2.28 -9.56
CA ALA A 28 -13.71 1.56 -10.81
C ALA A 28 -12.31 1.85 -11.36
N LEU A 29 -11.88 3.12 -11.33
CA LEU A 29 -10.54 3.52 -11.77
C LEU A 29 -9.44 2.85 -10.93
N ILE A 30 -9.61 2.82 -9.60
CA ILE A 30 -8.66 2.14 -8.69
C ILE A 30 -8.57 0.66 -9.03
N HIS A 31 -9.70 -0.01 -9.28
CA HIS A 31 -9.70 -1.41 -9.69
C HIS A 31 -8.92 -1.64 -11.00
N THR A 32 -9.12 -0.79 -12.01
CA THR A 32 -8.38 -0.90 -13.27
C THR A 32 -6.88 -0.78 -13.06
N TYR A 33 -6.42 0.16 -12.24
CA TYR A 33 -5.00 0.28 -11.92
C TYR A 33 -4.46 -0.90 -11.12
N ALA A 34 -5.23 -1.41 -10.15
CA ALA A 34 -4.82 -2.57 -9.37
C ALA A 34 -4.65 -3.82 -10.25
N GLU A 35 -5.60 -4.08 -11.16
CA GLU A 35 -5.52 -5.20 -12.11
C GLU A 35 -4.32 -5.05 -13.06
N ALA A 36 -4.08 -3.85 -13.58
CA ALA A 36 -2.93 -3.58 -14.45
C ALA A 36 -1.58 -3.75 -13.71
N ASN A 37 -1.48 -3.28 -12.47
CA ASN A 37 -0.26 -3.42 -11.67
C ASN A 37 0.02 -4.87 -11.30
N LEU A 38 -1.02 -5.65 -10.96
CA LEU A 38 -0.86 -7.07 -10.66
C LEU A 38 -0.39 -7.84 -11.89
N ALA A 39 -0.98 -7.57 -13.06
CA ALA A 39 -0.52 -8.18 -14.31
C ALA A 39 0.95 -7.83 -14.62
N ALA A 40 1.36 -6.59 -14.39
CA ALA A 40 2.75 -6.17 -14.58
C ALA A 40 3.72 -6.89 -13.62
N LEU A 41 3.32 -7.13 -12.36
CA LEU A 41 4.11 -7.87 -11.38
C LEU A 41 4.22 -9.37 -11.70
N GLU A 42 3.21 -9.96 -12.33
CA GLU A 42 3.26 -11.35 -12.81
C GLU A 42 4.20 -11.51 -14.03
N GLU A 43 4.36 -10.45 -14.81
CA GLU A 43 5.25 -10.41 -15.99
C GLU A 43 6.71 -10.09 -15.63
N GLU A 44 6.98 -9.49 -14.47
CA GLU A 44 8.35 -9.26 -13.97
C GLU A 44 8.95 -10.58 -13.43
N PRO A 45 9.96 -11.18 -14.10
CA PRO A 45 10.64 -12.35 -13.57
C PRO A 45 11.49 -11.93 -12.37
N ASP A 46 11.14 -12.43 -11.18
CA ASP A 46 11.88 -12.34 -9.90
C ASP A 46 13.00 -11.28 -9.89
N ASP A 47 12.64 -10.01 -9.67
CA ASP A 47 13.64 -8.95 -9.52
C ASP A 47 14.43 -9.18 -8.20
N PRO A 48 15.76 -9.39 -8.24
CA PRO A 48 16.59 -9.57 -7.04
C PRO A 48 16.56 -8.37 -6.08
N MET A 49 15.96 -7.23 -6.46
CA MET A 49 15.72 -6.08 -5.59
C MET A 49 14.84 -6.37 -4.36
N VAL A 50 13.94 -7.36 -4.40
CA VAL A 50 13.11 -7.74 -3.22
C VAL A 50 13.98 -8.33 -2.10
N SER A 51 15.17 -8.87 -2.42
CA SER A 51 16.14 -9.36 -1.44
C SER A 51 16.82 -8.25 -0.63
N LEU A 52 16.75 -6.98 -1.04
CA LEU A 52 17.43 -5.87 -0.33
C LEU A 52 16.61 -5.31 0.84
N LEU A 53 15.30 -5.56 0.89
CA LEU A 53 14.44 -5.15 2.02
C LEU A 53 14.71 -5.95 3.30
N ASP A 54 15.33 -7.13 3.20
CA ASP A 54 15.76 -7.93 4.36
C ASP A 54 17.07 -7.41 4.98
N THR A 55 17.75 -6.47 4.31
CA THR A 55 19.01 -5.86 4.77
C THR A 55 18.86 -4.39 5.20
N ALA A 56 17.64 -3.92 5.48
CA ALA A 56 17.42 -2.56 5.96
C ALA A 56 18.35 -2.25 7.14
N THR A 57 19.39 -1.45 6.85
CA THR A 57 20.34 -0.89 7.80
C THR A 57 19.57 -0.29 8.99
N PRO A 58 20.02 -0.52 10.25
CA PRO A 58 19.37 0.07 11.41
C PRO A 58 19.28 1.58 11.22
N PHE A 59 18.10 2.16 11.46
CA PHE A 59 17.94 3.62 11.52
C PHE A 59 18.99 4.16 12.52
N PRO A 60 19.85 5.11 12.12
CA PRO A 60 20.76 5.71 13.08
C PRO A 60 19.94 6.45 14.14
N ASP A 61 20.21 6.16 15.41
CA ASP A 61 19.63 6.85 16.56
C ASP A 61 19.78 8.36 16.34
N ASN A 62 18.64 9.02 16.17
CA ASN A 62 18.59 10.45 15.96
C ASN A 62 18.71 11.17 17.31
N ASP A 63 19.86 11.02 17.97
CA ASP A 63 20.29 11.84 19.11
C ASP A 63 20.69 13.24 18.61
N ARG A 64 19.80 13.90 17.89
CA ARG A 64 19.97 15.32 17.58
C ARG A 64 19.44 16.10 18.75
N ASP A 65 20.38 16.52 19.60
CA ASP A 65 20.24 17.59 20.58
C ASP A 65 19.33 18.69 20.02
N VAL A 66 18.12 18.78 20.56
CA VAL A 66 17.25 19.93 20.33
C VAL A 66 17.79 21.04 21.25
N PRO A 67 18.32 22.15 20.71
CA PRO A 67 18.69 23.26 21.58
C PRO A 67 17.41 23.80 22.23
N GLU A 68 17.31 23.69 23.55
CA GLU A 68 16.25 24.31 24.35
C GLU A 68 16.29 25.83 24.09
N GLN A 69 15.39 26.32 23.24
CA GLN A 69 15.11 27.74 23.19
C GLN A 69 14.29 28.08 24.43
N SER A 70 14.96 28.65 25.45
CA SER A 70 14.28 29.28 26.59
C SER A 70 13.39 30.44 26.09
N PRO A 71 12.09 30.45 26.42
CA PRO A 71 11.22 31.58 26.14
C PRO A 71 11.28 32.61 27.30
N PRO A 72 10.66 33.80 27.10
CA PRO A 72 11.29 35.12 27.01
C PRO A 72 11.90 35.71 28.29
#